data_AF-A0A7Y3UW66-F1
#
_entry.id   AF-A0A7Y3UW66-F1
#
_cell.length_a   1.000
_cell.length_b   1.000
_cell.length_c   1.000
_cell.angle_alpha   90.00
_cell.angle_beta   90.00
_cell.angle_gamma   90.00
#
_symmetry.space_group_name_H-M   'P 1'
#
loop_
_entity.id
_entity.type
_entity.pdbx_description
1 polymer ?
#
loop_
_entity_poly.entity_id
_entity_poly.type
_entity_poly.pdbx_seq_one_letter_code
_entity_poly.pdbx_strand_id
1 'polypeptide(L)'
;MKAVLGIGAAIAIAVAGWFGWNHYESGKEHDVAAAAVQVSVTQAERQMKAQSEDGITFAEYFKRSDTVIDNLDKEIANLEGRTWKHRLAEKDAAIAFIDQCKAILRADQTETRLLMKEGSAREANDEAKKELNEADSSVAREWAYKRYKRTSDALIDVLGKLISNAEESKGKIERMLAADNAVKSTFGEGHGLSQGTAEHLKNLLKPAAPEKPAQS
;
A
#
# COMPACT_ATOMS: atom_id res chain seq x y z
N MET A 1 -50.54 43.54 -8.94
CA MET A 1 -49.31 43.75 -8.13
C MET A 1 -49.15 42.73 -7.01
N LYS A 2 -50.12 42.53 -6.10
CA LYS A 2 -49.98 41.56 -4.98
C LYS A 2 -49.76 40.10 -5.43
N ALA A 3 -50.41 39.64 -6.50
CA ALA A 3 -50.23 38.28 -7.04
C ALA A 3 -48.85 38.06 -7.70
N VAL A 4 -48.28 39.08 -8.35
CA VAL A 4 -46.96 39.00 -9.00
C VAL A 4 -45.83 38.94 -7.96
N LEU A 5 -45.98 39.66 -6.84
CA LEU A 5 -45.05 39.59 -5.70
C LEU A 5 -45.11 38.22 -4.99
N GLY A 6 -46.31 37.64 -4.84
CA GLY A 6 -46.48 36.30 -4.26
C GLY A 6 -45.87 35.18 -5.10
N ILE A 7 -45.99 35.26 -6.43
CA ILE A 7 -45.38 34.32 -7.37
C ILE A 7 -43.84 34.46 -7.35
N GLY A 8 -43.32 35.70 -7.33
CA GLY A 8 -41.88 35.94 -7.22
C GLY A 8 -41.26 35.37 -5.92
N ALA A 9 -41.95 35.52 -4.79
CA ALA A 9 -41.51 34.96 -3.51
C ALA A 9 -41.56 33.42 -3.50
N ALA A 10 -42.61 32.80 -4.07
CA ALA A 10 -42.71 31.35 -4.16
C ALA A 10 -41.62 30.74 -5.05
N ILE A 11 -41.30 31.38 -6.18
CA ILE A 11 -40.19 30.96 -7.05
C ILE A 11 -38.86 31.08 -6.32
N ALA A 12 -38.62 32.17 -5.59
CA ALA A 12 -37.37 32.35 -4.84
C ALA A 12 -37.18 31.28 -3.74
N ILE A 13 -38.25 30.91 -3.03
CA ILE A 13 -38.21 29.84 -2.00
C ILE A 13 -37.97 28.47 -2.64
N ALA A 14 -38.64 28.17 -3.76
CA ALA A 14 -38.43 26.92 -4.49
C ALA A 14 -36.99 26.79 -5.01
N VAL A 15 -36.43 27.88 -5.56
CA VAL A 15 -35.05 27.94 -6.04
C VAL A 15 -34.06 27.80 -4.88
N ALA A 16 -34.26 28.51 -3.76
CA ALA A 16 -33.41 28.39 -2.58
C ALA A 16 -33.46 26.98 -1.97
N GLY A 17 -34.65 26.36 -1.92
CA GLY A 17 -34.82 24.98 -1.45
C GLY A 17 -34.10 23.97 -2.35
N TRP A 18 -34.16 24.15 -3.68
CA TRP A 18 -33.46 23.30 -4.64
C TRP A 18 -31.94 23.41 -4.53
N PHE A 19 -31.41 24.64 -4.49
CA PHE A 19 -29.97 24.86 -4.30
C PHE A 19 -29.47 24.35 -2.94
N GLY A 20 -30.25 24.55 -1.87
CA GLY A 20 -29.94 24.02 -0.54
C GLY A 20 -29.92 22.50 -0.50
N TRP A 21 -30.89 21.83 -1.15
CA TRP A 21 -30.94 20.37 -1.25
C TRP A 21 -29.76 19.80 -2.04
N ASN A 22 -29.44 20.38 -3.21
CA ASN A 22 -28.28 19.94 -4.00
C ASN A 22 -26.95 20.15 -3.27
N HIS A 23 -26.79 21.27 -2.55
CA HIS A 23 -25.60 21.51 -1.73
C HIS A 23 -25.50 20.47 -0.60
N TYR A 24 -26.63 20.11 0.02
CA TYR A 24 -26.69 19.10 1.06
C TYR A 24 -26.38 17.69 0.53
N GLU A 25 -26.96 17.28 -0.60
CA GLU A 25 -26.64 15.99 -1.26
C GLU A 25 -25.18 15.94 -1.69
N SER A 26 -24.65 17.03 -2.26
CA SER A 26 -23.23 17.14 -2.60
C SER A 26 -22.32 17.04 -1.37
N GLY A 27 -22.71 17.61 -0.23
CA GLY A 27 -21.93 17.51 1.02
C GLY A 27 -21.88 16.08 1.55
N LYS A 28 -22.99 15.35 1.48
CA LYS A 28 -23.03 13.92 1.85
C LYS A 28 -22.17 13.03 0.97
N GLU A 29 -22.05 13.34 -0.33
CA GLU A 29 -21.15 12.61 -1.22
C GLU A 29 -19.69 12.84 -0.83
N HIS A 30 -19.32 14.08 -0.53
CA HIS A 30 -17.99 14.45 -0.04
C HIS A 30 -17.64 13.72 1.27
N ASP A 31 -18.51 13.80 2.28
CA ASP A 31 -18.28 13.21 3.59
C ASP A 31 -18.07 11.68 3.51
N VAL A 32 -18.80 11.01 2.61
CA VAL A 32 -18.68 9.57 2.40
C VAL A 32 -17.35 9.20 1.73
N ALA A 33 -16.94 9.92 0.69
CA ALA A 33 -15.64 9.69 0.07
C ALA A 33 -14.48 9.96 1.06
N ALA A 34 -14.54 11.08 1.77
CA ALA A 34 -13.55 11.46 2.77
C ALA A 34 -13.45 10.42 3.90
N ALA A 35 -14.59 9.93 4.41
CA ALA A 35 -14.61 8.88 5.43
C ALA A 35 -14.00 7.56 4.94
N ALA A 36 -14.32 7.14 3.72
CA ALA A 36 -13.76 5.91 3.14
C ALA A 36 -12.24 6.00 2.98
N VAL A 37 -11.72 7.15 2.53
CA VAL A 37 -10.27 7.44 2.50
C VAL A 37 -9.68 7.32 3.90
N GLN A 38 -10.29 7.95 4.91
CA GLN A 38 -9.75 7.99 6.27
C GLN A 38 -9.71 6.62 6.94
N VAL A 39 -10.76 5.83 6.76
CA VAL A 39 -10.83 4.44 7.22
C VAL A 39 -9.74 3.61 6.54
N SER A 40 -9.60 3.76 5.23
CA SER A 40 -8.65 3.00 4.42
C SER A 40 -7.20 3.31 4.77
N VAL A 41 -6.85 4.59 4.90
CA VAL A 41 -5.48 4.99 5.27
C VAL A 41 -5.13 4.53 6.68
N THR A 42 -6.06 4.67 7.63
CA THR A 42 -5.83 4.23 9.01
C THR A 42 -5.52 2.73 9.06
N GLN A 43 -6.26 1.91 8.31
CA GLN A 43 -6.01 0.48 8.25
C GLN A 43 -4.69 0.15 7.54
N ALA A 44 -4.40 0.80 6.42
CA ALA A 44 -3.17 0.58 5.66
C ALA A 44 -1.92 0.96 6.47
N GLU A 45 -1.89 2.14 7.09
CA GLU A 45 -0.74 2.58 7.89
C GLU A 45 -0.50 1.71 9.12
N ARG A 46 -1.58 1.24 9.78
CA ARG A 46 -1.45 0.30 10.89
C ARG A 46 -0.86 -1.02 10.44
N GLN A 47 -1.18 -1.48 9.23
CA GLN A 47 -0.62 -2.71 8.70
C GLN A 47 0.85 -2.54 8.30
N MET A 48 1.21 -1.41 7.67
CA MET A 48 2.60 -1.10 7.34
C MET A 48 3.49 -1.04 8.59
N LYS A 49 2.96 -0.51 9.70
CA LYS A 49 3.68 -0.48 10.98
C LYS A 49 3.80 -1.86 11.65
N ALA A 50 2.85 -2.76 11.40
CA ALA A 50 2.84 -4.10 12.00
C ALA A 50 4.06 -4.95 11.64
N GLN A 51 4.72 -4.67 10.50
CA GLN A 51 5.97 -5.35 10.13
C GLN A 51 7.10 -5.07 11.13
N SER A 52 7.07 -3.90 11.79
CA SER A 52 8.05 -3.47 12.80
C SER A 52 7.61 -3.75 14.25
N GLU A 53 6.43 -4.33 14.46
CA GLU A 53 5.91 -4.65 15.80
C GLU A 53 6.56 -5.95 16.31
N ASP A 54 7.31 -5.85 17.41
CA ASP A 54 7.88 -7.02 18.09
C ASP A 54 6.76 -7.97 18.57
N GLY A 55 6.90 -9.26 18.24
CA GLY A 55 6.04 -10.33 18.75
C GLY A 55 4.95 -10.83 17.79
N ILE A 56 4.82 -10.27 16.58
CA ILE A 56 3.90 -10.78 15.56
C ILE A 56 4.59 -11.88 14.73
N THR A 57 3.95 -13.04 14.63
CA THR A 57 4.45 -14.12 13.75
C THR A 57 4.16 -13.82 12.28
N PHE A 58 4.94 -14.37 11.34
CA PHE A 58 4.66 -14.22 9.91
C PHE A 58 3.22 -14.64 9.52
N ALA A 59 2.73 -15.74 10.09
CA ALA A 59 1.37 -16.22 9.82
C ALA A 59 0.30 -15.22 10.27
N GLU A 60 0.49 -14.61 11.44
CA GLU A 60 -0.41 -13.58 11.96
C GLU A 60 -0.33 -12.29 11.14
N TYR A 61 0.87 -11.87 10.76
CA TYR A 61 1.07 -10.73 9.86
C TYR A 61 0.32 -10.91 8.54
N PHE A 62 0.43 -12.08 7.88
CA PHE A 62 -0.28 -12.35 6.63
C PHE A 62 -1.80 -12.34 6.82
N LYS A 63 -2.30 -13.00 7.86
CA LYS A 63 -3.75 -13.03 8.15
C LYS A 63 -4.31 -11.62 8.40
N ARG A 64 -3.59 -10.80 9.17
CA ARG A 64 -3.96 -9.39 9.44
C ARG A 64 -3.96 -8.58 8.15
N SER A 65 -2.92 -8.74 7.32
CA SER A 65 -2.79 -8.07 6.03
C SER A 65 -3.92 -8.45 5.05
N ASP A 66 -4.26 -9.74 4.93
CA ASP A 66 -5.37 -10.20 4.10
C ASP A 66 -6.71 -9.60 4.57
N THR A 67 -6.93 -9.57 5.89
CA THR A 67 -8.14 -8.94 6.48
C THR A 67 -8.22 -7.46 6.15
N VAL A 68 -7.09 -6.74 6.19
CA VAL A 68 -7.04 -5.31 5.82
C VAL A 68 -7.34 -5.14 4.33
N ILE A 69 -6.75 -5.95 3.46
CA ILE A 69 -7.02 -5.90 2.01
C ILE A 69 -8.51 -6.15 1.72
N ASP A 70 -9.12 -7.15 2.36
CA ASP A 70 -10.55 -7.44 2.22
C ASP A 70 -11.43 -6.27 2.66
N ASN A 71 -11.02 -5.56 3.72
CA ASN A 71 -11.75 -4.37 4.16
C ASN A 71 -11.58 -3.20 3.19
N LEU A 72 -10.40 -3.00 2.61
CA LEU A 72 -10.19 -1.99 1.56
C LEU A 72 -11.04 -2.31 0.31
N ASP A 73 -11.17 -3.59 -0.05
CA ASP A 73 -12.07 -4.03 -1.13
C ASP A 73 -13.54 -3.72 -0.82
N LYS A 74 -13.98 -3.90 0.44
CA LYS A 74 -15.33 -3.49 0.86
C LYS A 74 -15.54 -1.98 0.77
N GLU A 75 -14.55 -1.17 1.14
CA GLU A 75 -14.65 0.29 1.02
C GLU A 75 -14.81 0.72 -0.45
N ILE A 76 -14.04 0.11 -1.38
CA ILE A 76 -14.21 0.35 -2.82
C ILE A 76 -15.62 -0.06 -3.26
N ALA A 77 -16.06 -1.27 -2.92
CA ALA A 77 -17.39 -1.75 -3.29
C ALA A 77 -18.52 -0.87 -2.74
N ASN A 78 -18.35 -0.33 -1.53
CA ASN A 78 -19.30 0.62 -0.92
C ASN A 78 -19.36 1.94 -1.70
N LEU A 79 -18.21 2.47 -2.13
CA LEU A 79 -18.14 3.68 -2.96
C LEU A 79 -18.76 3.44 -4.34
N GLU A 80 -18.48 2.30 -4.96
CA GLU A 80 -19.02 1.92 -6.28
C GLU A 80 -20.52 1.62 -6.26
N GLY A 81 -21.01 0.98 -5.19
CA GLY A 81 -22.42 0.59 -5.05
C GLY A 81 -23.36 1.75 -4.76
N ARG A 82 -22.84 2.95 -4.47
CA ARG A 82 -23.64 4.15 -4.20
C ARG A 82 -23.90 4.93 -5.49
N THR A 83 -25.06 5.60 -5.57
CA THR A 83 -25.33 6.57 -6.63
C THR A 83 -24.61 7.88 -6.36
N TRP A 84 -23.87 8.38 -7.35
CA TRP A 84 -23.16 9.66 -7.31
C TRP A 84 -23.73 10.59 -8.36
N LYS A 85 -24.23 11.76 -7.94
CA LYS A 85 -24.83 12.76 -8.84
C LYS A 85 -24.00 14.03 -8.97
N HIS A 86 -23.14 14.33 -7.98
CA HIS A 86 -22.47 15.62 -7.89
C HIS A 86 -20.95 15.51 -7.84
N ARG A 87 -20.39 14.51 -7.14
CA ARG A 87 -18.97 14.41 -6.79
C ARG A 87 -18.30 13.15 -7.33
N LEU A 88 -18.52 12.81 -8.60
CA LEU A 88 -17.90 11.66 -9.27
C LEU A 88 -16.36 11.69 -9.19
N ALA A 89 -15.75 12.85 -9.40
CA ALA A 89 -14.29 12.99 -9.31
C ALA A 89 -13.75 12.70 -7.91
N GLU A 90 -14.51 13.01 -6.85
CA GLU A 90 -14.12 12.71 -5.47
C GLU A 90 -14.21 11.21 -5.19
N LYS A 91 -15.25 10.54 -5.70
CA LYS A 91 -15.35 9.07 -5.69
C LYS A 91 -14.13 8.43 -6.34
N ASP A 92 -13.79 8.88 -7.55
CA ASP A 92 -12.71 8.29 -8.33
C ASP A 92 -11.34 8.52 -7.66
N ALA A 93 -11.12 9.71 -7.08
CA ALA A 93 -9.92 10.00 -6.29
C ALA A 93 -9.82 9.11 -5.05
N ALA A 94 -10.92 8.90 -4.32
CA ALA A 94 -10.98 8.02 -3.18
C ALA A 94 -10.67 6.56 -3.57
N ILE A 95 -11.34 6.03 -4.60
CA ILE A 95 -11.10 4.65 -5.08
C ILE A 95 -9.64 4.48 -5.53
N ALA A 96 -9.11 5.40 -6.33
CA ALA A 96 -7.74 5.33 -6.81
C ALA A 96 -6.73 5.28 -5.65
N PHE A 97 -6.96 6.08 -4.61
CA PHE A 97 -6.15 6.07 -3.39
C PHE A 97 -6.25 4.74 -2.64
N ILE A 98 -7.46 4.20 -2.44
CA ILE A 98 -7.67 2.93 -1.74
C ILE A 98 -7.02 1.77 -2.51
N ASP A 99 -7.08 1.79 -3.84
CA ASP A 99 -6.38 0.82 -4.68
C ASP A 99 -4.86 0.92 -4.56
N GLN A 100 -4.30 2.13 -4.44
CA GLN A 100 -2.86 2.26 -4.17
C GLN A 100 -2.49 1.75 -2.77
N CYS A 101 -3.31 1.98 -1.74
CA CYS A 101 -3.12 1.36 -0.42
C CYS A 101 -3.03 -0.17 -0.54
N LYS A 102 -3.97 -0.80 -1.25
CA LYS A 102 -3.96 -2.25 -1.51
C LYS A 102 -2.69 -2.70 -2.24
N ALA A 103 -2.26 -1.95 -3.26
CA ALA A 103 -1.08 -2.28 -4.03
C ALA A 103 0.19 -2.27 -3.17
N ILE A 104 0.32 -1.30 -2.27
CA ILE A 104 1.43 -1.21 -1.31
C ILE A 104 1.39 -2.39 -0.33
N LEU A 105 0.24 -2.70 0.27
CA LEU A 105 0.13 -3.82 1.21
C LEU A 105 0.44 -5.17 0.55
N ARG A 106 0.02 -5.39 -0.70
CA ARG A 106 0.37 -6.61 -1.46
C ARG A 106 1.86 -6.68 -1.80
N ALA A 107 2.50 -5.54 -2.06
CA ALA A 107 3.94 -5.48 -2.27
C ALA A 107 4.69 -5.84 -0.98
N ASP A 108 4.26 -5.29 0.16
CA ASP A 108 4.82 -5.57 1.48
C ASP A 108 4.67 -7.05 1.89
N GLN A 109 3.50 -7.66 1.63
CA GLN A 109 3.31 -9.11 1.79
C GLN A 109 4.28 -9.92 0.92
N THR A 110 4.47 -9.50 -0.34
CA THR A 110 5.35 -10.21 -1.28
C THR A 110 6.80 -10.13 -0.82
N GLU A 111 7.25 -8.95 -0.41
CA GLU A 111 8.58 -8.72 0.17
C GLU A 111 8.81 -9.58 1.41
N THR A 112 7.86 -9.56 2.36
CA THR A 112 7.95 -10.36 3.58
C THR A 112 8.06 -11.86 3.29
N ARG A 113 7.31 -12.38 2.29
CA ARG A 113 7.44 -13.79 1.86
C ARG A 113 8.81 -14.08 1.24
N LEU A 114 9.38 -13.14 0.50
CA LEU A 114 10.69 -13.28 -0.12
C LEU A 114 11.80 -13.23 0.93
N LEU A 115 11.71 -12.36 1.93
CA LEU A 115 12.65 -12.31 3.07
C LEU A 115 12.65 -13.63 3.86
N MET A 116 11.47 -14.20 4.11
CA MET A 116 11.38 -15.52 4.77
C MET A 116 12.06 -16.62 3.94
N LYS A 117 11.86 -16.63 2.61
CA LYS A 117 12.52 -17.57 1.70
C LYS A 117 14.03 -17.35 1.63
N GLU A 118 14.47 -16.10 1.73
CA GLU A 118 15.88 -15.74 1.72
C GLU A 118 16.59 -16.29 2.95
N GLY A 119 15.99 -16.13 4.14
CA GLY A 119 16.50 -16.73 5.38
C GLY A 119 16.68 -18.24 5.26
N SER A 120 15.64 -18.96 4.82
CA SER A 120 15.72 -20.42 4.64
C SER A 120 16.74 -20.83 3.56
N ALA A 121 16.82 -20.09 2.44
CA ALA A 121 17.77 -20.38 1.37
C ALA A 121 19.22 -20.12 1.81
N ARG A 122 19.44 -19.09 2.63
CA ARG A 122 20.74 -18.75 3.21
C ARG A 122 21.19 -19.81 4.21
N GLU A 123 20.32 -20.23 5.12
CA GLU A 123 20.62 -21.32 6.07
C GLU A 123 20.99 -22.61 5.33
N ALA A 124 20.21 -23.00 4.32
CA ALA A 124 20.52 -24.18 3.50
C ALA A 124 21.84 -24.05 2.73
N ASN A 125 22.18 -22.83 2.28
CA ASN A 125 23.44 -22.55 1.62
C ASN A 125 24.63 -22.68 2.57
N ASP A 126 24.52 -22.12 3.77
CA ASP A 126 25.56 -22.14 4.79
C ASP A 126 25.81 -23.57 5.30
N GLU A 127 24.74 -24.36 5.48
CA GLU A 127 24.85 -25.79 5.81
C GLU A 127 25.56 -26.57 4.69
N ALA A 128 25.14 -26.39 3.44
CA ALA A 128 25.78 -27.07 2.30
C ALA A 128 27.24 -26.65 2.10
N LYS A 129 27.58 -25.40 2.40
CA LYS A 129 28.96 -24.89 2.38
C LYS A 129 29.79 -25.52 3.49
N LYS A 130 29.22 -25.69 4.68
CA LYS A 130 29.87 -26.39 5.80
C LYS A 130 30.15 -27.85 5.44
N GLU A 131 29.16 -28.57 4.91
CA GLU A 131 29.33 -29.96 4.44
C GLU A 131 30.43 -30.09 3.38
N LEU A 132 30.53 -29.13 2.45
CA LEU A 132 31.59 -29.10 1.44
C LEU A 132 32.98 -28.94 2.07
N ASN A 133 33.10 -28.11 3.10
CA ASN A 133 34.37 -27.88 3.79
C ASN A 133 34.80 -29.09 4.66
N GLU A 134 33.82 -29.82 5.20
CA GLU A 134 34.04 -31.00 6.07
C GLU A 134 34.16 -32.32 5.27
N ALA A 135 34.07 -32.29 3.94
CA ALA A 135 34.15 -33.49 3.11
C ALA A 135 35.58 -34.04 3.01
N ASP A 136 35.78 -35.23 3.61
CA ASP A 136 37.09 -35.90 3.74
C ASP A 136 37.48 -36.82 2.57
N SER A 137 36.55 -37.13 1.67
CA SER A 137 36.80 -38.00 0.50
C SER A 137 36.44 -37.32 -0.81
N SER A 138 37.06 -37.73 -1.92
CA SER A 138 36.80 -37.15 -3.24
C SER A 138 35.33 -37.31 -3.67
N VAL A 139 34.74 -38.48 -3.39
CA VAL A 139 33.34 -38.78 -3.70
C VAL A 139 32.39 -37.92 -2.83
N ALA A 140 32.68 -37.81 -1.52
CA ALA A 140 31.89 -36.95 -0.64
C ALA A 140 31.99 -35.48 -1.06
N ARG A 141 33.17 -35.02 -1.47
CA ARG A 141 33.41 -33.64 -1.92
C ARG A 141 32.67 -33.33 -3.22
N GLU A 142 32.61 -34.26 -4.18
CA GLU A 142 31.85 -34.07 -5.42
C GLU A 142 30.34 -33.94 -5.13
N TRP A 143 29.80 -34.79 -4.25
CA TRP A 143 28.39 -34.71 -3.86
C TRP A 143 28.08 -33.42 -3.09
N ALA A 144 28.90 -33.07 -2.11
CA ALA A 144 28.75 -31.84 -1.32
C ALA A 144 28.85 -30.59 -2.20
N TYR A 145 29.74 -30.60 -3.20
CA TYR A 145 29.84 -29.51 -4.17
C TYR A 145 28.57 -29.37 -5.02
N LYS A 146 28.00 -30.49 -5.50
CA LYS A 146 26.72 -30.46 -6.24
C LYS A 146 25.58 -29.92 -5.38
N ARG A 147 25.53 -30.29 -4.09
CA ARG A 147 24.53 -29.75 -3.14
C ARG A 147 24.74 -28.25 -2.92
N TYR A 148 25.96 -27.83 -2.62
CA TYR A 148 26.31 -26.42 -2.43
C TYR A 148 25.98 -25.56 -3.65
N LYS A 149 26.27 -26.04 -4.86
CA LYS A 149 25.93 -25.35 -6.10
C LYS A 149 24.40 -25.17 -6.21
N ARG A 150 23.63 -26.22 -5.99
CA ARG A 150 22.16 -26.17 -6.05
C ARG A 150 21.57 -25.18 -5.04
N THR A 151 22.06 -25.17 -3.80
CA THR A 151 21.59 -24.24 -2.76
C THR A 151 22.04 -22.80 -3.06
N SER A 152 23.20 -22.62 -3.70
CA SER A 152 23.68 -21.31 -4.17
C SER A 152 22.80 -20.76 -5.29
N ASP A 153 22.48 -21.57 -6.29
CA ASP A 153 21.58 -21.20 -7.38
C ASP A 153 20.19 -20.81 -6.83
N ALA A 154 19.69 -21.55 -5.82
CA ALA A 154 18.42 -21.22 -5.15
C ALA A 154 18.47 -19.89 -4.38
N LEU A 155 19.56 -19.62 -3.64
CA LEU A 155 19.74 -18.35 -2.94
C LEU A 155 19.83 -17.18 -3.93
N ILE A 156 20.58 -17.34 -5.02
CA ILE A 156 20.70 -16.34 -6.09
C ILE A 156 19.33 -16.04 -6.72
N ASP A 157 18.51 -17.06 -7.00
CA ASP A 157 17.15 -16.89 -7.52
C ASP A 157 16.26 -16.08 -6.56
N VAL A 158 16.32 -16.36 -5.25
CA VAL A 158 15.55 -15.60 -4.26
C VAL A 158 16.02 -14.15 -4.15
N LEU A 159 17.34 -13.92 -4.14
CA LEU A 159 17.91 -12.57 -4.13
C LEU A 159 17.54 -11.79 -5.39
N GLY A 160 17.53 -12.44 -6.56
CA GLY A 160 17.07 -11.84 -7.81
C GLY A 160 15.60 -11.41 -7.74
N LYS A 161 14.74 -12.22 -7.12
CA LYS A 161 13.32 -11.88 -6.88
C LYS A 161 13.16 -10.70 -5.92
N LEU A 162 13.99 -10.61 -4.87
CA LEU A 162 13.98 -9.46 -3.95
C LEU A 162 14.36 -8.17 -4.68
N ILE A 163 15.40 -8.20 -5.51
CA ILE A 163 15.83 -7.05 -6.30
C ILE A 163 14.72 -6.61 -7.26
N SER A 164 14.15 -7.53 -8.04
CA SER A 164 13.05 -7.24 -8.95
C SER A 164 11.83 -6.66 -8.23
N ASN A 165 11.47 -7.21 -7.07
CA ASN A 165 10.36 -6.70 -6.26
C ASN A 165 10.65 -5.29 -5.73
N ALA A 166 11.88 -5.01 -5.30
CA ALA A 166 12.27 -3.68 -4.84
C ALA A 166 12.19 -2.63 -5.97
N GLU A 167 12.59 -2.99 -7.19
CA GLU A 167 12.45 -2.13 -8.37
C GLU A 167 10.98 -1.84 -8.70
N GLU A 168 10.13 -2.87 -8.72
CA GLU A 168 8.68 -2.71 -8.95
C GLU A 168 7.99 -1.89 -7.85
N SER A 169 8.44 -2.04 -6.59
CA SER A 169 7.89 -1.31 -5.46
C SER A 169 8.10 0.19 -5.58
N LYS A 170 9.18 0.67 -6.22
CA LYS A 170 9.39 2.11 -6.45
C LYS A 170 8.23 2.73 -7.23
N GLY A 171 7.82 2.11 -8.35
CA GLY A 171 6.69 2.60 -9.15
C GLY A 171 5.35 2.53 -8.41
N LYS A 172 5.18 1.57 -7.48
CA LYS A 172 4.00 1.52 -6.60
C LYS A 172 4.01 2.67 -5.58
N ILE A 173 5.16 2.96 -4.98
CA ILE A 173 5.33 4.04 -4.02
C ILE A 173 5.08 5.41 -4.67
N GLU A 174 5.61 5.64 -5.88
CA GLU A 174 5.36 6.87 -6.63
C GLU A 174 3.87 7.09 -6.92
N ARG A 175 3.17 6.04 -7.36
CA ARG A 175 1.72 6.10 -7.58
C ARG A 175 0.94 6.33 -6.29
N MET A 176 1.36 5.72 -5.17
CA MET A 176 0.76 5.96 -3.87
C MET A 176 0.91 7.43 -3.43
N LEU A 177 2.11 8.01 -3.59
CA LEU A 177 2.35 9.42 -3.26
C LEU A 177 1.57 10.38 -4.18
N ALA A 178 1.42 10.03 -5.46
CA ALA A 178 0.59 10.81 -6.38
C ALA A 178 -0.90 10.76 -5.98
N ALA A 179 -1.40 9.57 -5.63
CA ALA A 179 -2.77 9.40 -5.14
C ALA A 179 -3.02 10.12 -3.81
N ASP A 180 -2.03 10.10 -2.89
CA ASP A 180 -2.06 10.87 -1.64
C ASP A 180 -2.20 12.37 -1.90
N ASN A 181 -1.40 12.93 -2.81
CA ASN A 181 -1.50 14.33 -3.18
C ASN A 181 -2.87 14.67 -3.82
N ALA A 182 -3.42 13.77 -4.63
CA ALA A 182 -4.75 13.95 -5.23
C ALA A 182 -5.86 13.98 -4.16
N VAL A 183 -5.79 13.08 -3.18
CA VAL A 183 -6.71 13.06 -2.03
C VAL A 183 -6.57 14.33 -1.20
N LYS A 184 -5.36 14.78 -0.88
CA LYS A 184 -5.13 16.03 -0.11
C LYS A 184 -5.64 17.25 -0.86
N SER A 185 -5.45 17.30 -2.17
CA SER A 185 -6.01 18.37 -3.00
C SER A 185 -7.55 18.35 -3.06
N THR A 186 -8.18 17.18 -2.87
CA THR A 186 -9.63 17.00 -3.02
C THR A 186 -10.38 17.18 -1.70
N PHE A 187 -9.85 16.61 -0.62
CA PHE A 187 -10.49 16.53 0.70
C PHE A 187 -9.78 17.38 1.76
N GLY A 188 -8.61 17.95 1.44
CA GLY A 188 -7.78 18.74 2.35
C GLY A 188 -6.64 17.93 2.97
N GLU A 189 -5.62 18.64 3.48
CA GLU A 189 -4.37 18.08 4.04
C GLU A 189 -4.57 17.08 5.19
N GLY A 190 -5.73 17.11 5.85
CA GLY A 190 -6.09 16.17 6.91
C GLY A 190 -6.52 14.79 6.43
N HIS A 191 -6.65 14.59 5.11
CA HIS A 191 -7.07 13.33 4.49
C HIS A 191 -5.91 12.72 3.69
N GLY A 192 -5.79 11.40 3.72
CA GLY A 192 -4.69 10.66 3.08
C GLY A 192 -3.62 10.23 4.07
N LEU A 193 -2.42 9.95 3.57
CA LEU A 193 -1.29 9.48 4.36
C LEU A 193 -0.88 10.52 5.40
N SER A 194 -0.57 10.02 6.60
CA SER A 194 0.10 10.83 7.62
C SER A 194 1.46 11.28 7.12
N GLN A 195 1.91 12.43 7.64
CA GLN A 195 3.20 13.00 7.25
C GLN A 195 4.35 12.00 7.42
N GLY A 196 4.39 11.29 8.54
CA GLY A 196 5.44 10.29 8.81
C GLY A 196 5.47 9.16 7.79
N THR A 197 4.30 8.64 7.39
CA THR A 197 4.21 7.59 6.35
C THR A 197 4.62 8.13 4.98
N ALA A 198 4.13 9.32 4.59
CA ALA A 198 4.48 9.92 3.31
C ALA A 198 5.98 10.22 3.22
N GLU A 199 6.62 10.69 4.29
CA GLU A 199 8.07 10.91 4.36
C GLU A 199 8.84 9.60 4.32
N HIS A 200 8.39 8.57 5.04
CA HIS A 200 8.99 7.24 4.98
C HIS A 200 8.99 6.70 3.55
N LEU A 201 7.84 6.74 2.87
CA LEU A 201 7.71 6.34 1.47
C LEU A 201 8.62 7.15 0.54
N LYS A 202 8.72 8.48 0.72
CA LYS A 202 9.66 9.32 -0.05
C LYS A 202 11.11 8.94 0.19
N ASN A 203 11.46 8.55 1.42
CA ASN A 203 12.81 8.12 1.74
C ASN A 203 13.18 6.80 1.07
N LEU A 204 12.22 5.88 0.90
CA LEU A 204 12.43 4.63 0.15
C LEU A 204 12.72 4.85 -1.34
N LEU A 205 12.35 6.01 -1.91
CA LEU A 205 12.66 6.37 -3.29
C LEU A 205 14.05 6.99 -3.46
N LYS A 206 14.70 7.43 -2.38
CA LYS A 206 16.03 8.05 -2.48
C LYS A 206 17.06 6.97 -2.85
N PRO A 207 17.95 7.23 -3.83
CA PRO A 207 19.06 6.33 -4.08
C PRO A 207 19.89 6.18 -2.81
N ALA A 208 20.35 4.96 -2.52
CA ALA A 208 21.25 4.70 -1.40
C ALA A 208 22.43 5.67 -1.50
N ALA A 209 22.69 6.42 -0.42
CA ALA A 209 23.83 7.33 -0.39
C ALA A 209 25.09 6.50 -0.73
N PRO A 210 25.99 7.00 -1.60
CA PRO A 210 27.19 6.26 -1.94
C PRO A 210 27.94 5.95 -0.64
N GLU A 211 28.20 4.66 -0.40
CA GLU A 211 29.08 4.23 0.68
C GLU A 211 30.37 5.03 0.55
N LYS A 212 30.66 5.89 1.54
CA LYS A 212 31.97 6.52 1.61
C LYS A 212 32.98 5.37 1.67
N PRO A 213 33.99 5.34 0.79
CA PRO A 213 35.01 4.31 0.85
C PRO A 213 35.60 4.34 2.26
N ALA A 214 35.62 3.18 2.91
CA ALA A 214 36.30 2.99 4.18
C ALA A 214 37.72 3.56 4.01
N GLN A 215 38.02 4.62 4.75
CA GLN A 215 39.36 5.22 4.76
C GLN A 215 40.31 4.15 5.28
N SER A 216 41.13 3.63 4.38
CA SER A 216 42.28 2.76 4.64
C SER A 216 43.37 3.49 5.42
#